data_AF-A0A2E7ZVB4-F1
#
_entry.id   AF-A0A2E7ZVB4-F1
#
_cell.length_a   1.000
_cell.length_b   1.000
_cell.length_c   1.000
_cell.angle_alpha   90.00
_cell.angle_beta   90.00
_cell.angle_gamma   90.00
#
_symmetry.space_group_name_H-M   'P 1'
#
loop_
_entity.id
_entity.type
_entity.pdbx_description
1 polymer ?
#
loop_
_entity_poly.entity_id
_entity_poly.type
_entity_poly.pdbx_seq_one_letter_code
_entity_poly.pdbx_strand_id
1 'polypeptide(L)'
;MTESHDSVNQEALSPEIIQRFRLHLARKGMAINEQLTRLLAGQNARLLDLKMPHEQRPGLKPEEKLRMYLDQVIRAQRRLGTEHWGLCQDCGQPLPELALLDCPWLETCAPCESKSSEWL
;
A
#
# COMPACT_ATOMS: atom_id res chain seq x y z
N MET A 1 -34.51 -8.24 -23.02
CA MET A 1 -34.69 -7.55 -21.73
C MET A 1 -33.31 -7.42 -21.12
N THR A 2 -32.78 -6.20 -21.16
CA THR A 2 -31.46 -5.81 -20.66
C THR A 2 -31.67 -4.97 -19.41
N GLU A 3 -31.44 -5.56 -18.24
CA GLU A 3 -31.23 -4.87 -16.96
C GLU A 3 -30.16 -5.69 -16.24
N SER A 4 -28.90 -5.25 -16.16
CA SER A 4 -28.41 -4.17 -15.29
C SER A 4 -28.65 -4.51 -13.82
N HIS A 5 -27.64 -5.07 -13.16
CA HIS A 5 -26.74 -4.32 -12.27
C HIS A 5 -25.84 -5.33 -11.55
N ASP A 6 -24.55 -5.28 -11.90
CA ASP A 6 -23.45 -5.90 -11.16
C ASP A 6 -23.48 -5.38 -9.72
N SER A 7 -24.19 -6.12 -8.88
CA SER A 7 -24.10 -6.01 -7.43
C SER A 7 -22.75 -6.60 -7.03
N VAL A 8 -21.67 -5.84 -7.19
CA VAL A 8 -20.40 -6.13 -6.50
C VAL A 8 -20.69 -5.92 -5.02
N ASN A 9 -21.28 -6.95 -4.45
CA ASN A 9 -21.76 -7.00 -3.10
C ASN A 9 -20.56 -6.87 -2.17
N GLN A 10 -20.73 -6.05 -1.14
CA GLN A 10 -19.81 -5.85 -0.03
C GLN A 10 -19.73 -7.13 0.81
N GLU A 11 -19.21 -8.23 0.23
CA GLU A 11 -18.86 -9.40 1.02
C GLU A 11 -17.70 -8.99 1.92
N ALA A 12 -18.01 -8.81 3.20
CA ALA A 12 -17.00 -8.66 4.24
C ALA A 12 -15.94 -9.75 4.03
N LEU A 13 -14.68 -9.33 3.86
CA LEU A 13 -13.58 -10.24 3.63
C LEU A 13 -13.61 -11.39 4.64
N SER A 14 -13.43 -12.63 4.17
CA SER A 14 -13.42 -13.77 5.06
C SER A 14 -12.33 -13.61 6.14
N PRO A 15 -12.55 -14.12 7.37
CA PRO A 15 -11.56 -14.05 8.44
C PRO A 15 -10.17 -14.60 8.03
N GLU A 16 -10.15 -15.63 7.19
CA GLU A 16 -8.93 -16.25 6.66
C GLU A 16 -8.18 -15.32 5.70
N ILE A 17 -8.91 -14.63 4.81
CA ILE A 17 -8.33 -13.65 3.89
C ILE A 17 -7.76 -12.46 4.67
N ILE A 18 -8.50 -11.97 5.67
CA ILE A 18 -8.02 -10.90 6.57
C ILE A 18 -6.73 -11.35 7.26
N GLN A 19 -6.69 -12.58 7.79
CA GLN A 19 -5.49 -13.09 8.46
C GLN A 19 -4.30 -13.20 7.51
N ARG A 20 -4.52 -13.64 6.26
CA ARG A 20 -3.47 -13.68 5.23
C ARG A 20 -2.89 -12.30 4.96
N PHE A 21 -3.75 -11.29 4.80
CA PHE A 21 -3.31 -9.91 4.59
C PHE A 21 -2.59 -9.32 5.82
N ARG A 22 -3.04 -9.62 7.03
CA ARG A 22 -2.34 -9.22 8.27
C ARG A 22 -0.91 -9.73 8.29
N LEU A 23 -0.71 -11.01 7.98
CA LEU A 23 0.63 -11.61 7.92
C LEU A 23 1.49 -10.97 6.83
N HIS A 24 0.92 -10.71 5.64
CA HIS A 24 1.65 -10.06 4.55
C HIS A 24 2.11 -8.64 4.94
N LEU A 25 1.19 -7.82 5.47
CA LEU A 25 1.50 -6.47 5.94
C LEU A 25 2.52 -6.47 7.08
N ALA A 26 2.42 -7.40 8.03
CA ALA A 26 3.37 -7.52 9.14
C ALA A 26 4.78 -7.86 8.66
N ARG A 27 4.91 -8.84 7.75
CA ARG A 27 6.20 -9.20 7.14
C ARG A 27 6.81 -8.03 6.39
N LYS A 28 5.99 -7.29 5.62
CA LYS A 28 6.46 -6.13 4.88
C LYS A 28 6.92 -5.01 5.81
N GLY A 29 6.15 -4.70 6.85
CA GLY A 29 6.51 -3.69 7.86
C GLY A 29 7.83 -4.02 8.56
N MET A 30 8.04 -5.30 8.91
CA MET A 30 9.30 -5.77 9.49
C MET A 30 10.48 -5.58 8.53
N ALA A 31 10.33 -5.95 7.26
CA ALA A 31 11.38 -5.79 6.25
C ALA A 31 11.77 -4.31 6.05
N ILE A 32 10.79 -3.41 6.01
CA ILE A 32 11.04 -1.96 5.89
C ILE A 32 11.74 -1.43 7.15
N ASN A 33 11.27 -1.83 8.35
CA ASN A 33 11.85 -1.38 9.60
C ASN A 33 13.29 -1.87 9.79
N GLU A 34 13.61 -3.09 9.36
CA GLU A 34 14.97 -3.61 9.37
C GLU A 34 15.89 -2.79 8.45
N GLN A 35 15.42 -2.43 7.25
CA GLN A 35 16.16 -1.55 6.36
C GLN A 35 16.35 -0.14 6.92
N LEU A 36 15.31 0.43 7.53
CA LEU A 36 15.38 1.74 8.19
C LEU A 36 16.40 1.71 9.35
N THR A 37 16.39 0.65 10.15
CA THR A 37 17.34 0.46 11.26
C THR A 37 18.78 0.40 10.76
N ARG A 38 19.04 -0.37 9.70
CA ARG A 38 20.38 -0.44 9.06
C ARG A 38 20.83 0.92 8.55
N LEU A 39 19.92 1.66 7.91
CA LEU A 39 20.20 2.99 7.37
C LEU A 39 20.55 4.00 8.47
N LEU A 40 19.76 4.02 9.55
CA LEU A 40 20.01 4.87 10.72
C LEU A 40 21.31 4.51 11.45
N ALA A 41 21.71 3.25 11.41
CA ALA A 41 23.00 2.78 11.94
C ALA A 41 24.20 3.16 11.05
N GLY A 42 24.00 3.88 9.94
CA GLY A 42 25.07 4.23 9.00
C GLY A 42 25.63 3.04 8.22
N GLN A 43 24.96 1.89 8.26
CA GLN A 43 25.30 0.75 7.42
C GLN A 43 24.82 1.05 6.00
N ASN A 44 25.56 0.59 4.98
CA ASN A 44 25.23 0.76 3.55
C ASN A 44 23.90 0.03 3.20
N ALA A 45 22.78 0.59 3.65
CA ALA A 45 21.44 0.18 3.28
C ALA A 45 21.23 0.65 1.84
N ARG A 46 21.47 -0.25 0.89
CA ARG A 46 21.11 -0.01 -0.49
C ARG A 46 19.58 0.02 -0.56
N LEU A 47 19.00 1.17 -0.93
CA LEU A 47 17.58 1.33 -1.28
C LEU A 47 17.13 0.45 -2.47
N LEU A 48 18.04 -0.34 -3.04
CA LEU A 48 17.85 -1.07 -4.30
C LEU A 48 16.89 -2.26 -4.21
N ASP A 49 16.43 -2.66 -3.01
CA ASP A 49 15.64 -3.88 -2.83
C ASP A 49 14.15 -3.65 -2.58
N LEU A 50 13.67 -2.41 -2.55
CA LEU A 50 12.24 -2.12 -2.42
C LEU A 50 11.74 -1.34 -3.62
N LYS A 51 10.88 -1.94 -4.44
CA LYS A 51 9.99 -1.19 -5.34
C LYS A 51 9.07 -0.32 -4.47
N MET A 52 9.43 0.95 -4.31
CA MET A 52 8.68 1.89 -3.49
C MET A 52 7.64 2.59 -4.36
N PRO A 53 6.38 2.73 -3.90
CA PRO A 53 5.40 3.58 -4.59
C PRO A 53 5.85 5.05 -4.70
N HIS A 54 6.75 5.51 -3.82
CA HIS A 54 7.27 6.89 -3.80
C HIS A 54 8.66 7.07 -4.44
N GLU A 55 9.15 6.12 -5.24
CA GLU A 55 10.46 6.24 -5.90
C GLU A 55 10.61 7.53 -6.71
N GLN A 56 9.48 8.02 -7.25
CA GLN A 56 9.40 9.12 -8.21
C GLN A 56 9.37 10.53 -7.59
N ARG A 57 9.40 10.70 -6.26
CA ARG A 57 9.49 12.04 -5.66
C ARG A 57 10.96 12.51 -5.60
N PRO A 58 11.39 13.47 -6.45
CA PRO A 58 12.74 13.99 -6.42
C PRO A 58 13.02 14.72 -5.09
N GLY A 59 14.26 14.63 -4.60
CA GLY A 59 14.72 15.38 -3.42
C GLY A 59 14.52 14.70 -2.06
N LEU A 60 13.76 13.60 -1.96
CA LEU A 60 13.60 12.89 -0.68
C LEU A 60 14.84 12.05 -0.33
N LYS A 61 15.27 12.16 0.93
CA LYS A 61 16.33 11.33 1.49
C LYS A 61 15.87 9.87 1.58
N PRO A 62 16.81 8.90 1.51
CA PRO A 62 16.51 7.49 1.70
C PRO A 62 15.70 7.15 2.96
N GLU A 63 16.05 7.77 4.08
CA GLU A 63 15.34 7.60 5.36
C GLU A 63 13.87 8.03 5.26
N GLU A 64 13.62 9.19 4.64
CA GLU A 64 12.27 9.74 4.48
C GLU A 64 11.40 8.82 3.63
N LYS A 65 11.96 8.26 2.55
CA LYS A 65 11.28 7.28 1.70
C LYS A 65 10.88 6.03 2.49
N LEU A 66 11.78 5.47 3.30
CA LEU A 66 11.52 4.29 4.12
C LEU A 66 10.48 4.58 5.21
N ARG A 67 10.55 5.74 5.88
CA ARG A 67 9.55 6.17 6.86
C ARG A 67 8.17 6.31 6.24
N MET A 68 8.06 6.99 5.10
CA MET A 68 6.80 7.15 4.37
C MET A 68 6.19 5.79 4.01
N TYR A 69 7.02 4.83 3.59
CA TYR A 69 6.54 3.51 3.23
C TYR A 69 6.11 2.67 4.45
N LEU A 70 6.84 2.78 5.55
CA LEU A 70 6.43 2.15 6.81
C LEU A 70 5.08 2.72 7.26
N ASP A 71 4.90 4.04 7.18
CA ASP A 71 3.64 4.70 7.51
C ASP A 71 2.50 4.22 6.62
N GLN A 72 2.74 4.03 5.32
CA GLN A 72 1.78 3.43 4.38
C GLN A 72 1.36 2.01 4.82
N VAL A 73 2.31 1.16 5.18
CA VAL A 73 2.00 -0.20 5.68
C VAL A 73 1.21 -0.14 6.98
N ILE A 74 1.54 0.78 7.89
CA ILE A 74 0.80 0.97 9.15
C ILE A 74 -0.63 1.44 8.88
N ARG A 75 -0.83 2.42 7.99
CA ARG A 75 -2.17 2.87 7.57
C ARG A 75 -2.97 1.72 6.96
N ALA A 76 -2.33 0.91 6.12
CA ALA A 76 -2.96 -0.28 5.56
C ALA A 76 -3.40 -1.28 6.64
N GLN A 77 -2.54 -1.58 7.63
CA GLN A 77 -2.90 -2.46 8.76
C GLN A 77 -4.11 -1.94 9.54
N ARG A 78 -4.22 -0.61 9.73
CA ARG A 78 -5.36 0.01 10.43
C ARG A 78 -6.67 -0.06 9.64
N ARG A 79 -6.59 0.00 8.31
CA ARG A 79 -7.78 -0.11 7.44
C ARG A 79 -8.20 -1.56 7.23
N LEU A 80 -7.31 -2.53 7.36
CA LEU A 80 -7.63 -3.93 7.09
C LEU A 80 -8.78 -4.44 7.98
N GLY A 81 -9.86 -4.89 7.33
CA GLY A 81 -11.09 -5.35 7.99
C GLY A 81 -12.11 -4.23 8.26
N THR A 82 -11.84 -3.00 7.84
CA THR A 82 -12.84 -1.93 7.79
C THR A 82 -13.44 -1.80 6.40
N GLU A 83 -14.55 -1.07 6.28
CA GLU A 83 -15.19 -0.73 5.00
C GLU A 83 -14.32 0.14 4.06
N HIS A 84 -13.21 0.68 4.58
CA HIS A 84 -12.26 1.48 3.80
C HIS A 84 -11.09 0.64 3.25
N TRP A 85 -11.03 -0.65 3.58
CA TRP A 85 -10.02 -1.54 2.99
C TRP A 85 -10.31 -1.80 1.52
N GLY A 86 -9.25 -1.75 0.70
CA GLY A 86 -9.38 -1.99 -0.73
C GLY A 86 -10.02 -0.83 -1.50
N LEU A 87 -10.20 0.34 -0.89
CA LEU A 87 -10.65 1.57 -1.57
C LEU A 87 -9.48 2.54 -1.74
N CYS A 88 -9.48 3.24 -2.87
CA CYS A 88 -8.57 4.35 -3.15
C CYS A 88 -8.86 5.51 -2.18
N GLN A 89 -7.83 6.02 -1.50
CA GLN A 89 -7.99 7.13 -0.56
C GLN A 89 -8.37 8.46 -1.22
N ASP A 90 -8.04 8.63 -2.50
CA ASP A 90 -8.26 9.91 -3.21
C ASP A 90 -9.64 9.99 -3.87
N CYS A 91 -10.14 8.88 -4.43
CA CYS A 91 -11.38 8.87 -5.21
C CYS A 91 -12.45 7.91 -4.68
N GLY A 92 -12.14 7.11 -3.65
CA GLY A 92 -13.05 6.13 -3.06
C GLY A 92 -13.34 4.90 -3.94
N GLN A 93 -12.79 4.83 -5.15
CA GLN A 93 -13.02 3.70 -6.06
C GLN A 93 -12.33 2.43 -5.56
N PRO A 94 -12.88 1.24 -5.84
CA PRO A 94 -12.24 -0.03 -5.50
C PRO A 94 -10.87 -0.16 -6.16
N LEU A 95 -9.89 -0.62 -5.37
CA LEU A 95 -8.57 -1.02 -5.87
C LEU A 95 -8.68 -2.42 -6.50
N PRO A 96 -7.96 -2.70 -7.60
CA PRO A 96 -8.00 -4.01 -8.22
C PRO A 96 -7.59 -5.12 -7.24
N GLU A 97 -8.40 -6.17 -7.13
CA GLU A 97 -8.15 -7.27 -6.20
C GLU A 97 -6.78 -7.92 -6.42
N LEU A 98 -6.43 -8.19 -7.69
CA LEU A 98 -5.11 -8.73 -8.05
C LEU A 98 -3.96 -7.84 -7.56
N ALA A 99 -4.13 -6.51 -7.62
CA ALA A 99 -3.13 -5.58 -7.11
C ALA A 99 -3.03 -5.61 -5.59
N LEU A 100 -4.15 -5.82 -4.88
CA LEU A 100 -4.16 -5.95 -3.41
C LEU A 100 -3.58 -7.28 -2.94
N LEU A 101 -3.71 -8.35 -3.73
CA LEU A 101 -3.06 -9.64 -3.45
C LEU A 101 -1.54 -9.51 -3.48
N ASP A 102 -1.02 -8.79 -4.46
CA ASP A 102 0.43 -8.56 -4.62
C ASP A 102 0.94 -7.47 -3.65
N CYS A 103 0.20 -6.37 -3.53
CA CYS A 103 0.58 -5.18 -2.78
C CYS A 103 -0.56 -4.75 -1.85
N PRO A 104 -0.77 -5.43 -0.71
CA PRO A 104 -1.87 -5.11 0.20
C PRO A 104 -1.77 -3.71 0.81
N TRP A 105 -0.59 -3.11 0.82
CA TRP A 105 -0.40 -1.72 1.29
C TRP A 105 -0.81 -0.65 0.27
N LEU A 106 -1.39 -1.01 -0.88
CA LEU A 106 -1.84 -0.04 -1.89
C LEU A 106 -2.89 0.93 -1.29
N GLU A 107 -2.73 2.22 -1.54
CA GLU A 107 -3.60 3.27 -1.00
C GLU A 107 -4.34 4.05 -2.08
N THR A 108 -3.76 4.13 -3.28
CA THR A 108 -4.20 4.94 -4.40
C THR A 108 -4.36 4.06 -5.63
N CYS A 109 -5.35 4.36 -6.47
CA CYS A 109 -5.48 3.71 -7.77
C CYS A 109 -4.49 4.33 -8.77
N ALA A 110 -4.09 3.58 -9.80
CA ALA A 110 -3.16 4.07 -10.81
C ALA A 110 -3.55 5.44 -11.42
N PRO A 111 -4.83 5.73 -11.72
CA PRO A 111 -5.25 7.06 -12.17
C PRO A 111 -5.04 8.21 -11.17
N CYS A 112 -5.14 7.95 -9.87
CA CYS A 112 -4.90 8.97 -8.83
C CYS A 112 -3.41 9.14 -8.55
N GLU A 113 -2.64 8.04 -8.64
CA GLU A 113 -1.18 8.09 -8.56
C GLU A 113 -0.59 8.93 -9.71
N SER A 114 -1.07 8.73 -10.95
CA SER A 114 -0.59 9.48 -12.10
C SER A 114 -0.85 10.99 -11.99
N LYS A 115 -2.01 11.40 -11.46
CA LYS A 115 -2.34 12.82 -11.21
C LYS A 115 -1.40 13.48 -10.20
N SER A 116 -0.92 12.72 -9.23
CA SER A 116 0.03 13.21 -8.23
C SER A 116 1.43 13.46 -8.82
N SER A 117 1.74 12.85 -9.97
CA SER A 117 3.00 13.03 -10.70
C SER A 117 2.99 14.18 -11.70
N GLU A 118 1.82 14.70 -12.08
CA GLU A 118 1.66 15.79 -13.08
C GLU A 118 1.94 17.20 -12.53
N TRP A 119 2.30 17.34 -11.25
CA TRP A 119 2.64 18.62 -10.61
C TRP A 119 4.14 18.75 -10.25
N LEU A 120 5.02 18.14 -11.05
CA LEU A 120 6.49 18.28 -10.94
C LEU A 120 7.10 18.76 -12.26
#